data_AF-A0A3B9HV74-F1
#
_entry.id   AF-A0A3B9HV74-F1
#
_cell.length_a   1.000
_cell.length_b   1.000
_cell.length_c   1.000
_cell.angle_alpha   90.00
_cell.angle_beta   90.00
_cell.angle_gamma   90.00
#
_symmetry.space_group_name_H-M   'P 1'
#
loop_
_entity.id
_entity.type
_entity.pdbx_description
1 polymer ?
#
loop_
_entity_poly.entity_id
_entity_poly.type
_entity_poly.pdbx_seq_one_letter_code
_entity_poly.pdbx_strand_id
1 'polypeptide(L)'
;RSFLVKSVEPRLPLLLRPTVKINDRQEIREYAARKVFDGIRPAMYRTTLCEQVEPGKKAAGSQQLWPIGSRHLLIHLFGWRKVEGSKAGFMDIINLVTGHFAFGFATVVQDRFTGEPRWDIEYKQVYGHNRDEVVSGSMKWHAYMGNLRRGWMYSIPVADTILDIPELRPYQISGRKIRPMRGLERELEKMMALYRIGAGTGCSMVRPDVSCVQDSHCALYAGLDRLAGDFSKKPETIAWLKTGTDDAVRFKQLLELARDIENSITRFGIAQGNWRKFAESPFGTRNPDKVAALINTMISLQTMFPRAAHDHLLSMAAQRQYPMWTILTCQIGGVLPKLIPQKPTSVLRK
;
A
#
# COMPACT_ATOMS: atom_id res chain seq x y z
N ARG A 1 6.80 37.67 -15.78
CA ARG A 1 5.99 36.47 -15.42
C ARG A 1 6.88 35.55 -14.61
N SER A 2 6.56 35.25 -13.35
CA SER A 2 7.34 34.36 -12.50
C SER A 2 6.78 32.93 -12.57
N PHE A 3 7.63 31.96 -12.88
CA PHE A 3 7.29 30.54 -12.82
C PHE A 3 7.74 29.98 -11.46
N LEU A 4 6.82 29.31 -10.76
CA LEU A 4 7.10 28.67 -9.46
C LEU A 4 7.03 27.15 -9.60
N VAL A 5 8.16 26.48 -9.40
CA VAL A 5 8.19 25.02 -9.27
C VAL A 5 7.72 24.66 -7.86
N LYS A 6 6.62 23.90 -7.75
CA LYS A 6 6.10 23.43 -6.45
C LYS A 6 6.52 22.00 -6.10
N SER A 7 6.83 21.19 -7.11
CA SER A 7 7.17 19.79 -6.97
C SER A 7 8.03 19.32 -8.13
N VAL A 8 8.85 18.30 -7.88
CA VAL A 8 9.64 17.61 -8.89
C VAL A 8 9.34 16.12 -8.84
N GLU A 9 9.61 15.43 -9.95
CA GLU A 9 9.47 13.99 -10.03
C GLU A 9 10.71 13.42 -10.71
N PRO A 10 11.51 12.59 -10.01
CA PRO A 10 12.73 12.04 -10.59
C PRO A 10 12.34 11.01 -11.66
N ARG A 11 12.91 11.16 -12.86
CA ARG A 11 12.62 10.26 -13.98
C ARG A 11 13.02 8.81 -13.68
N LEU A 12 14.27 8.58 -13.26
CA LEU A 12 14.87 7.24 -13.19
C LEU A 12 14.11 6.25 -12.28
N PRO A 13 13.69 6.61 -11.05
CA PRO A 13 12.96 5.67 -10.18
C PRO A 13 11.60 5.23 -10.71
N LEU A 14 11.00 5.99 -11.63
CA LEU A 14 9.64 5.76 -12.11
C LEU A 14 9.61 5.09 -13.49
N LEU A 15 10.75 4.96 -14.18
CA LEU A 15 10.81 4.21 -15.44
C LEU A 15 10.51 2.72 -15.20
N LEU A 16 9.90 2.06 -16.19
CA LEU A 16 9.77 0.60 -16.23
C LEU A 16 11.11 -0.07 -16.61
N ARG A 17 12.19 0.30 -15.93
CA ARG A 17 13.52 -0.30 -16.02
C ARG A 17 14.02 -0.64 -14.60
N PRO A 18 13.95 -1.90 -14.18
CA PRO A 18 14.32 -2.26 -12.81
C PRO A 18 15.85 -2.23 -12.68
N THR A 19 16.35 -1.71 -11.57
CA THR A 19 17.78 -1.79 -11.22
C THR A 19 18.19 -3.17 -10.73
N VAL A 20 17.23 -3.93 -10.19
CA VAL A 20 17.43 -5.29 -9.66
C VAL A 20 16.28 -6.18 -10.16
N LYS A 21 16.60 -7.38 -10.60
CA LYS A 21 15.61 -8.43 -10.92
C LYS A 21 15.83 -9.61 -10.00
N ILE A 22 14.76 -10.15 -9.43
CA ILE A 22 14.77 -11.34 -8.58
C ILE A 22 13.79 -12.33 -9.17
N ASN A 23 14.30 -13.50 -9.56
CA ASN A 23 13.52 -14.50 -10.28
C ASN A 23 13.40 -15.82 -9.54
N ASP A 24 14.27 -16.04 -8.55
CA ASP A 24 14.22 -17.21 -7.69
C ASP A 24 13.11 -17.10 -6.63
N ARG A 25 12.36 -18.18 -6.45
CA ARG A 25 11.20 -18.20 -5.56
C ARG A 25 11.57 -17.98 -4.09
N GLN A 26 12.70 -18.54 -3.63
CA GLN A 26 13.14 -18.36 -2.26
C GLN A 26 13.66 -16.94 -2.04
N GLU A 27 14.43 -16.40 -2.98
CA GLU A 27 14.91 -15.02 -2.93
C GLU A 27 13.76 -14.01 -2.94
N ILE A 28 12.71 -14.22 -3.75
CA ILE A 28 11.51 -13.37 -3.76
C ILE A 28 10.83 -13.38 -2.39
N ARG A 29 10.68 -14.57 -1.77
CA ARG A 29 10.10 -14.70 -0.42
C ARG A 29 10.93 -14.00 0.64
N GLU A 30 12.25 -14.17 0.60
CA GLU A 30 13.16 -13.47 1.51
C GLU A 30 13.11 -11.96 1.31
N TYR A 31 13.04 -11.51 0.06
CA TYR A 31 12.93 -10.11 -0.29
C TYR A 31 11.66 -9.50 0.31
N ALA A 32 10.51 -10.09 0.02
CA ALA A 32 9.21 -9.70 0.53
C ALA A 32 9.15 -9.69 2.06
N ALA A 33 9.82 -10.63 2.70
CA ALA A 33 9.79 -10.80 4.15
C ALA A 33 10.66 -9.80 4.92
N ARG A 34 11.81 -9.37 4.36
CA ARG A 34 12.79 -8.59 5.13
C ARG A 34 13.70 -7.66 4.32
N LYS A 35 13.95 -7.92 3.03
CA LYS A 35 15.04 -7.23 2.29
C LYS A 35 14.64 -5.94 1.56
N VAL A 36 13.36 -5.54 1.60
CA VAL A 36 12.88 -4.32 0.92
C VAL A 36 13.73 -3.08 1.27
N PHE A 37 14.01 -2.88 2.55
CA PHE A 37 14.81 -1.75 3.08
C PHE A 37 16.30 -2.10 3.29
N ASP A 38 16.82 -3.18 2.70
CA ASP A 38 18.22 -3.54 2.91
C ASP A 38 19.17 -2.54 2.23
N GLY A 39 20.23 -2.18 2.95
CA GLY A 39 21.28 -1.29 2.46
C GLY A 39 20.85 0.16 2.27
N ILE A 40 19.81 0.62 2.97
CA ILE A 40 19.37 2.03 2.91
C ILE A 40 20.51 2.98 3.31
N ARG A 41 20.70 4.02 2.53
CA ARG A 41 21.67 5.11 2.73
C ARG A 41 21.15 6.39 2.07
N PRO A 42 21.62 7.58 2.46
CA PRO A 42 21.22 8.82 1.80
C PRO A 42 21.49 8.79 0.29
N ALA A 43 20.73 9.59 -0.47
CA ALA A 43 20.90 9.78 -1.91
C ALA A 43 20.83 8.49 -2.75
N MET A 44 19.99 7.53 -2.37
CA MET A 44 19.81 6.29 -3.14
C MET A 44 18.38 6.09 -3.61
N TYR A 45 18.26 5.43 -4.76
CA TYR A 45 17.05 4.75 -5.17
C TYR A 45 17.38 3.33 -5.61
N ARG A 46 16.39 2.45 -5.56
CA ARG A 46 16.45 1.10 -6.09
C ARG A 46 15.08 0.70 -6.60
N THR A 47 15.00 0.23 -7.82
CA THR A 47 13.81 -0.40 -8.38
C THR A 47 14.05 -1.91 -8.48
N THR A 48 13.21 -2.70 -7.83
CA THR A 48 13.32 -4.16 -7.81
C THR A 48 12.09 -4.76 -8.49
N LEU A 49 12.31 -5.57 -9.52
CA LEU A 49 11.29 -6.42 -10.13
C LEU A 49 11.43 -7.84 -9.58
N CYS A 50 10.38 -8.33 -8.94
CA CYS A 50 10.25 -9.73 -8.53
C CYS A 50 9.26 -10.42 -9.48
N GLU A 51 9.72 -11.42 -10.21
CA GLU A 51 8.89 -12.22 -11.14
C GLU A 51 9.35 -13.66 -11.01
N GLN A 52 8.47 -14.56 -10.55
CA GLN A 52 8.81 -15.97 -10.54
C GLN A 52 8.79 -16.51 -11.97
N VAL A 53 9.92 -17.05 -12.42
CA VAL A 53 10.07 -17.64 -13.75
C VAL A 53 10.25 -19.15 -13.61
N GLU A 54 9.50 -19.93 -14.37
CA GLU A 54 9.68 -21.38 -14.37
C GLU A 54 11.07 -21.78 -14.91
N PRO A 55 11.68 -22.87 -14.40
CA PRO A 55 12.93 -23.37 -14.92
C PRO A 55 12.89 -23.56 -16.45
N GLY A 56 13.89 -23.02 -17.15
CA GLY A 56 13.99 -23.10 -18.61
C GLY A 56 13.16 -22.06 -19.39
N LYS A 57 12.32 -21.26 -18.73
CA LYS A 57 11.64 -20.12 -19.36
C LYS A 57 12.44 -18.84 -19.19
N LYS A 58 12.29 -17.92 -20.15
CA LYS A 58 12.84 -16.56 -20.03
C LYS A 58 11.87 -15.69 -19.26
N ALA A 59 12.42 -14.81 -18.41
CA ALA A 59 11.66 -13.75 -17.75
C ALA A 59 10.94 -12.89 -18.79
N ALA A 60 9.70 -12.51 -18.53
CA ALA A 60 9.00 -11.59 -19.41
C ALA A 60 9.66 -10.20 -19.36
N GLY A 61 9.58 -9.47 -20.48
CA GLY A 61 10.01 -8.08 -20.50
C GLY A 61 9.13 -7.24 -19.55
N SER A 62 9.69 -6.19 -18.94
CA SER A 62 8.91 -5.33 -18.03
C SER A 62 7.65 -4.75 -18.66
N GLN A 63 7.65 -4.44 -19.96
CA GLN A 63 6.46 -3.98 -20.69
C GLN A 63 5.45 -5.10 -20.99
N GLN A 64 5.89 -6.35 -21.05
CA GLN A 64 5.00 -7.50 -21.22
C GLN A 64 4.27 -7.81 -19.93
N LEU A 65 4.98 -7.76 -18.79
CA LEU A 65 4.38 -7.89 -17.46
C LEU A 65 3.48 -6.70 -17.11
N TRP A 66 3.91 -5.50 -17.50
CA TRP A 66 3.27 -4.24 -17.15
C TRP A 66 2.95 -3.43 -18.41
N PRO A 67 1.91 -3.80 -19.18
CA PRO A 67 1.54 -3.09 -20.41
C PRO A 67 1.12 -1.64 -20.15
N ILE A 68 1.33 -0.74 -21.12
CA ILE A 68 0.79 0.63 -21.06
C ILE A 68 -0.73 0.59 -20.81
N GLY A 69 -1.21 1.45 -19.92
CA GLY A 69 -2.62 1.54 -19.53
C GLY A 69 -3.06 0.52 -18.46
N SER A 70 -2.20 -0.44 -18.10
CA SER A 70 -2.48 -1.36 -17.00
C SER A 70 -2.42 -0.63 -15.65
N ARG A 71 -3.36 -0.96 -14.76
CA ARG A 71 -3.53 -0.33 -13.44
C ARG A 71 -3.43 -1.39 -12.35
N HIS A 72 -2.62 -1.11 -11.34
CA HIS A 72 -2.18 -2.07 -10.34
C HIS A 72 -2.34 -1.54 -8.93
N LEU A 73 -2.40 -2.44 -7.95
CA LEU A 73 -2.48 -2.07 -6.54
C LEU A 73 -1.11 -1.59 -6.07
N LEU A 74 -1.07 -0.45 -5.39
CA LEU A 74 0.11 0.07 -4.73
C LEU A 74 0.00 -0.14 -3.22
N ILE A 75 1.10 -0.57 -2.61
CA ILE A 75 1.32 -0.58 -1.18
C ILE A 75 2.47 0.38 -0.89
N HIS A 76 2.16 1.46 -0.18
CA HIS A 76 3.11 2.48 0.25
C HIS A 76 3.51 2.23 1.70
N LEU A 77 4.81 2.28 1.96
CA LEU A 77 5.38 2.22 3.30
C LEU A 77 6.57 3.18 3.41
N PHE A 78 6.61 3.98 4.46
CA PHE A 78 7.82 4.73 4.80
C PHE A 78 8.35 4.43 6.20
N GLY A 79 9.65 4.67 6.38
CA GLY A 79 10.29 4.77 7.69
C GLY A 79 10.46 6.22 8.13
N TRP A 80 11.47 6.49 8.94
CA TRP A 80 11.71 7.84 9.45
C TRP A 80 13.17 8.28 9.26
N ARG A 81 13.55 9.35 9.94
CA ARG A 81 14.90 9.89 9.96
C ARG A 81 15.34 10.16 11.39
N LYS A 82 16.61 9.93 11.65
CA LYS A 82 17.30 10.44 12.84
C LYS A 82 18.10 11.68 12.46
N VAL A 83 18.15 12.65 13.36
CA VAL A 83 19.04 13.81 13.22
C VAL A 83 20.29 13.52 14.04
N GLU A 84 21.46 13.59 13.41
CA GLU A 84 22.73 13.42 14.09
C GLU A 84 22.87 14.44 15.23
N GLY A 85 23.27 13.97 16.41
CA GLY A 85 23.40 14.80 17.61
C GLY A 85 22.08 15.15 18.31
N SER A 86 20.92 14.71 17.83
CA SER A 86 19.67 14.88 18.58
C SER A 86 19.63 13.99 19.82
N LYS A 87 19.12 14.52 20.94
CA LYS A 87 18.84 13.73 22.15
C LYS A 87 17.91 12.56 21.80
N ALA A 88 18.23 11.38 22.31
CA ALA A 88 17.41 10.19 22.13
C ALA A 88 16.02 10.43 22.73
N GLY A 89 14.98 10.30 21.90
CA GLY A 89 13.60 10.29 22.37
C GLY A 89 13.22 8.92 22.95
N PHE A 90 12.05 8.83 23.58
CA PHE A 90 11.52 7.56 24.10
C PHE A 90 11.53 6.44 23.06
N MET A 91 11.14 6.75 21.81
CA MET A 91 11.14 5.79 20.70
C MET A 91 12.55 5.32 20.29
N ASP A 92 13.57 6.18 20.40
CA ASP A 92 14.97 5.81 20.15
C ASP A 92 15.49 4.86 21.25
N ILE A 93 15.07 5.08 22.50
CA ILE A 93 15.47 4.24 23.65
C ILE A 93 14.93 2.81 23.49
N ILE A 94 13.71 2.67 22.98
CA ILE A 94 13.08 1.36 22.72
C ILE A 94 13.33 0.83 21.29
N ASN A 95 14.18 1.51 20.51
CA ASN A 95 14.58 1.14 19.14
C ASN A 95 13.39 0.91 18.19
N LEU A 96 12.35 1.75 18.31
CA LEU A 96 11.16 1.72 17.46
C LEU A 96 11.16 2.89 16.49
N VAL A 97 11.11 2.58 15.19
CA VAL A 97 11.00 3.56 14.12
C VAL A 97 9.55 3.54 13.62
N THR A 98 8.87 4.66 13.82
CA THR A 98 7.52 4.87 13.28
C THR A 98 7.54 4.92 11.76
N GLY A 99 6.38 4.69 11.16
CA GLY A 99 6.20 4.77 9.73
C GLY A 99 4.77 5.16 9.38
N HIS A 100 4.47 5.10 8.09
CA HIS A 100 3.11 5.24 7.57
C HIS A 100 2.87 4.19 6.51
N PHE A 101 1.63 3.74 6.42
CA PHE A 101 1.16 2.77 5.45
C PHE A 101 -0.04 3.34 4.71
N ALA A 102 -0.07 3.21 3.39
CA ALA A 102 -1.25 3.51 2.61
C ALA A 102 -1.38 2.57 1.41
N PHE A 103 -2.61 2.39 0.94
CA PHE A 103 -2.84 1.84 -0.39
C PHE A 103 -2.86 2.95 -1.44
N GLY A 104 -2.73 2.56 -2.69
CA GLY A 104 -2.89 3.44 -3.82
C GLY A 104 -3.03 2.66 -5.12
N PHE A 105 -2.81 3.35 -6.22
CA PHE A 105 -2.83 2.76 -7.55
C PHE A 105 -1.65 3.25 -8.36
N ALA A 106 -1.04 2.35 -9.11
CA ALA A 106 -0.01 2.68 -10.09
C ALA A 106 -0.52 2.31 -11.48
N THR A 107 -0.46 3.26 -12.41
CA THR A 107 -0.80 3.03 -13.81
C THR A 107 0.47 3.12 -14.64
N VAL A 108 0.66 2.20 -15.59
CA VAL A 108 1.74 2.33 -16.56
C VAL A 108 1.30 3.34 -17.61
N VAL A 109 2.06 4.42 -17.78
CA VAL A 109 1.80 5.45 -18.79
C VAL A 109 3.00 5.62 -19.69
N GLN A 110 2.77 6.16 -20.89
CA GLN A 110 3.84 6.63 -21.75
C GLN A 110 4.16 8.08 -21.40
N ASP A 111 5.42 8.37 -21.07
CA ASP A 111 5.87 9.74 -20.86
C ASP A 111 5.75 10.53 -22.17
N ARG A 112 5.06 11.68 -22.14
CA ARG A 112 4.80 12.47 -23.35
C ARG A 112 6.03 13.17 -23.90
N PHE A 113 7.05 13.41 -23.06
CA PHE A 113 8.27 14.10 -23.47
C PHE A 113 9.34 13.11 -23.94
N THR A 114 9.50 11.97 -23.26
CA THR A 114 10.56 10.99 -23.60
C THR A 114 10.06 9.78 -24.38
N GLY A 115 8.75 9.55 -24.44
CA GLY A 115 8.15 8.38 -25.07
C GLY A 115 8.32 7.08 -24.26
N GLU A 116 8.96 7.12 -23.09
CA GLU A 116 9.28 5.93 -22.31
C GLU A 116 8.13 5.49 -21.40
N PRO A 117 7.96 4.18 -21.18
CA PRO A 117 7.03 3.67 -20.21
C PRO A 117 7.48 4.02 -18.79
N ARG A 118 6.56 4.55 -17.99
CA ARG A 118 6.80 4.88 -16.58
C ARG A 118 5.56 4.68 -15.71
N TRP A 119 5.78 4.64 -14.41
CA TRP A 119 4.73 4.62 -13.41
C TRP A 119 4.11 6.01 -13.22
N ASP A 120 2.78 6.07 -13.27
CA ASP A 120 1.97 7.16 -12.73
C ASP A 120 1.32 6.67 -11.43
N ILE A 121 1.82 7.18 -10.31
CA ILE A 121 1.46 6.71 -8.97
C ILE A 121 0.49 7.71 -8.33
N GLU A 122 -0.62 7.17 -7.83
CA GLU A 122 -1.59 7.87 -7.01
C GLU A 122 -1.72 7.16 -5.65
N TYR A 123 -1.40 7.87 -4.58
CA TYR A 123 -1.65 7.42 -3.23
C TYR A 123 -3.11 7.69 -2.85
N LYS A 124 -3.75 6.76 -2.14
CA LYS A 124 -5.02 6.99 -1.44
C LYS A 124 -4.69 7.14 0.05
N GLN A 125 -4.24 8.34 0.43
CA GLN A 125 -3.73 8.64 1.75
C GLN A 125 -4.87 8.67 2.78
N VAL A 126 -5.12 7.56 3.46
CA VAL A 126 -5.86 7.54 4.73
C VAL A 126 -4.88 7.95 5.81
N TYR A 127 -4.73 9.25 6.03
CA TYR A 127 -3.72 9.79 6.96
C TYR A 127 -4.33 10.91 7.81
N GLY A 128 -4.15 10.82 9.12
CA GLY A 128 -4.53 11.88 10.05
C GLY A 128 -3.83 13.19 9.73
N HIS A 129 -4.49 14.30 10.04
CA HIS A 129 -3.89 15.63 9.96
C HIS A 129 -2.67 15.68 10.87
N ASN A 130 -1.57 16.22 10.35
CA ASN A 130 -0.33 16.37 11.07
C ASN A 130 0.23 17.79 10.90
N ARG A 131 1.26 18.10 11.68
CA ARG A 131 1.97 19.40 11.65
C ARG A 131 2.61 19.73 10.30
N ASP A 132 2.77 18.74 9.42
CA ASP A 132 3.35 18.89 8.09
C ASP A 132 2.28 19.18 7.01
N GLU A 133 1.07 19.57 7.45
CA GLU A 133 -0.08 19.92 6.61
C GLU A 133 -0.50 18.77 5.68
N VAL A 134 -0.29 17.51 6.09
CA VAL A 134 -0.78 16.36 5.34
C VAL A 134 -2.27 16.20 5.61
N VAL A 135 -3.04 16.13 4.52
CA VAL A 135 -4.50 15.95 4.55
C VAL A 135 -4.84 14.65 3.85
N SER A 136 -5.76 13.90 4.45
CA SER A 136 -6.29 12.66 3.89
C SER A 136 -6.88 12.90 2.49
N GLY A 137 -6.47 12.11 1.51
CA GLY A 137 -6.90 12.30 0.12
C GLY A 137 -6.08 11.57 -0.94
N SER A 138 -6.57 11.64 -2.18
CA SER A 138 -5.83 11.14 -3.34
C SER A 138 -4.72 12.13 -3.70
N MET A 139 -3.49 11.64 -3.82
CA MET A 139 -2.34 12.48 -4.16
C MET A 139 -1.44 11.80 -5.18
N LYS A 140 -1.06 12.53 -6.23
CA LYS A 140 -0.04 12.08 -7.16
C LYS A 140 1.35 12.06 -6.52
N TRP A 141 2.23 11.22 -7.05
CA TRP A 141 3.60 11.05 -6.56
C TRP A 141 4.32 12.39 -6.34
N HIS A 142 4.39 13.24 -7.35
CA HIS A 142 5.06 14.54 -7.26
C HIS A 142 4.48 15.44 -6.16
N ALA A 143 3.18 15.37 -5.89
CA ALA A 143 2.53 16.21 -4.88
C ALA A 143 2.80 15.74 -3.44
N TYR A 144 3.00 14.44 -3.24
CA TYR A 144 3.21 13.82 -1.92
C TYR A 144 4.69 13.58 -1.60
N MET A 145 5.41 12.98 -2.56
CA MET A 145 6.83 12.67 -2.44
C MET A 145 7.70 13.85 -2.87
N GLY A 146 7.35 14.48 -3.98
CA GLY A 146 8.20 15.43 -4.69
C GLY A 146 8.02 16.91 -4.35
N ASN A 147 7.08 17.25 -3.47
CA ASN A 147 6.77 18.63 -3.13
C ASN A 147 7.98 19.31 -2.44
N LEU A 148 8.41 20.46 -2.94
CA LEU A 148 9.64 21.11 -2.44
C LEU A 148 9.52 21.66 -1.00
N ARG A 149 8.30 21.82 -0.47
CA ARG A 149 8.06 22.28 0.91
C ARG A 149 7.82 21.14 1.89
N ARG A 150 7.11 20.09 1.47
CA ARG A 150 6.62 19.01 2.37
C ARG A 150 6.84 17.59 1.87
N GLY A 151 7.56 17.41 0.77
CA GLY A 151 7.76 16.12 0.13
C GLY A 151 8.60 15.17 0.96
N TRP A 152 8.21 13.90 1.01
CA TRP A 152 8.92 12.88 1.80
C TRP A 152 10.21 12.36 1.15
N MET A 153 10.33 12.45 -0.18
CA MET A 153 11.47 11.84 -0.91
C MET A 153 12.84 12.36 -0.43
N TYR A 154 12.89 13.58 0.08
CA TYR A 154 14.12 14.27 0.48
C TYR A 154 14.65 13.83 1.83
N SER A 155 13.78 13.36 2.73
CA SER A 155 14.11 13.30 4.16
C SER A 155 14.02 11.91 4.78
N ILE A 156 13.24 10.99 4.21
CA ILE A 156 12.99 9.66 4.78
C ILE A 156 13.10 8.55 3.71
N PRO A 157 13.31 7.28 4.12
CA PRO A 157 13.21 6.14 3.22
C PRO A 157 11.75 5.75 2.98
N VAL A 158 11.40 5.53 1.71
CA VAL A 158 10.06 5.16 1.26
C VAL A 158 10.13 3.99 0.28
N ALA A 159 9.32 2.96 0.51
CA ALA A 159 9.10 1.84 -0.38
C ALA A 159 7.67 1.89 -0.94
N ASP A 160 7.58 2.03 -2.25
CA ASP A 160 6.34 1.94 -3.03
C ASP A 160 6.34 0.61 -3.77
N THR A 161 5.57 -0.38 -3.31
CA THR A 161 5.47 -1.70 -3.94
C THR A 161 4.18 -1.84 -4.73
N ILE A 162 4.31 -2.15 -6.02
CA ILE A 162 3.23 -2.32 -6.96
C ILE A 162 3.04 -3.82 -7.21
N LEU A 163 1.80 -4.30 -7.10
CA LEU A 163 1.45 -5.71 -7.25
C LEU A 163 0.54 -5.92 -8.47
N ASP A 164 0.92 -6.84 -9.35
CA ASP A 164 0.01 -7.36 -10.39
C ASP A 164 -0.77 -8.52 -9.79
N ILE A 165 -2.02 -8.25 -9.43
CA ILE A 165 -2.95 -9.24 -8.87
C ILE A 165 -4.00 -9.54 -9.96
N PRO A 166 -3.86 -10.65 -10.71
CA PRO A 166 -4.77 -10.98 -11.81
C PRO A 166 -6.24 -10.99 -11.40
N GLU A 167 -6.53 -11.40 -10.18
CA GLU A 167 -7.86 -11.48 -9.58
C GLU A 167 -8.55 -10.11 -9.47
N LEU A 168 -7.79 -9.00 -9.46
CA LEU A 168 -8.34 -7.65 -9.40
C LEU A 168 -8.64 -7.04 -10.79
N ARG A 169 -8.24 -7.71 -11.88
CA ARG A 169 -8.56 -7.28 -13.25
C ARG A 169 -10.05 -7.39 -13.52
N PRO A 170 -10.62 -6.57 -14.44
CA PRO A 170 -12.04 -6.61 -14.74
C PRO A 170 -12.54 -7.99 -15.18
N TYR A 171 -13.82 -8.27 -14.93
CA TYR A 171 -14.52 -9.47 -15.39
C TYR A 171 -15.71 -9.08 -16.26
N GLN A 172 -16.06 -9.94 -17.21
CA GLN A 172 -17.30 -9.83 -17.96
C GLN A 172 -18.24 -10.97 -17.56
N ILE A 173 -19.27 -10.66 -16.77
CA ILE A 173 -20.22 -11.65 -16.23
C ILE A 173 -21.60 -11.30 -16.76
N SER A 174 -22.18 -12.17 -17.60
CA SER A 174 -23.54 -12.02 -18.13
C SER A 174 -23.83 -10.62 -18.71
N GLY A 175 -22.91 -10.11 -19.54
CA GLY A 175 -23.03 -8.78 -20.16
C GLY A 175 -22.66 -7.60 -19.25
N ARG A 176 -22.35 -7.82 -17.97
CA ARG A 176 -21.94 -6.78 -17.01
C ARG A 176 -20.43 -6.80 -16.78
N LYS A 177 -19.81 -5.62 -16.82
CA LYS A 177 -18.39 -5.44 -16.51
C LYS A 177 -18.18 -5.19 -15.02
N ILE A 178 -17.58 -6.14 -14.33
CA ILE A 178 -17.19 -6.01 -12.92
C ILE A 178 -15.77 -5.47 -12.85
N ARG A 179 -15.52 -4.49 -11.98
CA ARG A 179 -14.21 -3.82 -11.83
C ARG A 179 -13.77 -3.83 -10.37
N PRO A 180 -13.11 -4.89 -9.88
CA PRO A 180 -12.71 -5.01 -8.47
C PRO A 180 -11.94 -3.80 -7.94
N MET A 181 -10.93 -3.34 -8.68
CA MET A 181 -10.13 -2.16 -8.31
C MET A 181 -10.95 -0.89 -8.08
N ARG A 182 -12.05 -0.71 -8.82
CA ARG A 182 -12.95 0.45 -8.64
C ARG A 182 -13.74 0.35 -7.33
N GLY A 183 -14.10 -0.87 -6.92
CA GLY A 183 -14.71 -1.12 -5.62
C GLY A 183 -13.77 -0.77 -4.47
N LEU A 184 -12.52 -1.23 -4.55
CA LEU A 184 -11.47 -0.91 -3.57
C LEU A 184 -11.24 0.61 -3.47
N GLU A 185 -11.10 1.27 -4.62
CA GLU A 185 -10.94 2.73 -4.70
C GLU A 185 -12.06 3.49 -3.98
N ARG A 186 -13.32 3.09 -4.21
CA ARG A 186 -14.48 3.71 -3.58
C ARG A 186 -14.46 3.58 -2.06
N GLU A 187 -13.99 2.45 -1.53
CA GLU A 187 -13.90 2.27 -0.07
C GLU A 187 -12.77 3.08 0.55
N LEU A 188 -11.62 3.15 -0.13
CA LEU A 188 -10.53 4.05 0.27
C LEU A 188 -10.98 5.51 0.24
N GLU A 189 -11.76 5.92 -0.76
CA GLU A 189 -12.31 7.29 -0.84
C GLU A 189 -13.25 7.63 0.30
N LYS A 190 -14.15 6.71 0.68
CA LYS A 190 -15.00 6.88 1.87
C LYS A 190 -14.15 7.03 3.13
N MET A 191 -13.15 6.18 3.30
CA MET A 191 -12.25 6.25 4.46
C MET A 191 -11.47 7.55 4.51
N MET A 192 -10.96 8.00 3.36
CA MET A 192 -10.26 9.28 3.27
C MET A 192 -11.16 10.45 3.62
N ALA A 193 -12.41 10.45 3.14
CA ALA A 193 -13.40 11.49 3.47
C ALA A 193 -13.67 11.54 4.98
N LEU A 194 -13.83 10.38 5.63
CA LEU A 194 -14.01 10.29 7.09
C LEU A 194 -12.84 10.89 7.86
N TYR A 195 -11.61 10.62 7.42
CA TYR A 195 -10.41 11.21 8.02
C TYR A 195 -10.36 12.72 7.81
N ARG A 196 -10.70 13.20 6.61
CA ARG A 196 -10.67 14.62 6.27
C ARG A 196 -11.61 15.45 7.15
N ILE A 197 -12.78 14.91 7.48
CA ILE A 197 -13.77 15.61 8.32
C ILE A 197 -13.69 15.21 9.81
N GLY A 198 -12.72 14.37 10.20
CA GLY A 198 -12.62 13.87 11.58
C GLY A 198 -13.83 13.05 12.03
N ALA A 199 -14.56 12.42 11.11
CA ALA A 199 -15.90 11.88 11.35
C ALA A 199 -16.84 12.91 12.02
N GLY A 200 -16.88 14.13 11.51
CA GLY A 200 -17.77 15.20 11.97
C GLY A 200 -17.21 16.01 13.15
N THR A 201 -16.10 15.60 13.74
CA THR A 201 -15.41 16.35 14.82
C THR A 201 -14.53 17.48 14.30
N GLY A 202 -14.35 17.59 12.97
CA GLY A 202 -13.57 18.65 12.32
C GLY A 202 -12.08 18.31 12.11
N CYS A 203 -11.53 17.31 12.80
CA CYS A 203 -10.15 16.86 12.61
C CYS A 203 -9.94 15.38 12.93
N SER A 204 -9.20 14.65 12.09
CA SER A 204 -8.66 13.33 12.45
C SER A 204 -7.21 13.48 12.86
N MET A 205 -6.92 13.38 14.16
CA MET A 205 -5.55 13.35 14.68
C MET A 205 -5.12 11.91 14.94
N VAL A 206 -3.82 11.63 14.77
CA VAL A 206 -3.26 10.33 15.14
C VAL A 206 -3.44 10.14 16.65
N ARG A 207 -4.20 9.10 17.02
CA ARG A 207 -4.46 8.69 18.40
C ARG A 207 -4.29 7.17 18.51
N PRO A 208 -4.09 6.60 19.70
CA PRO A 208 -4.00 5.14 19.86
C PRO A 208 -5.21 4.36 19.30
N ASP A 209 -6.38 5.02 19.25
CA ASP A 209 -7.64 4.52 18.69
C ASP A 209 -7.86 4.86 17.20
N VAL A 210 -6.96 5.64 16.58
CA VAL A 210 -7.02 6.04 15.17
C VAL A 210 -5.74 5.57 14.47
N SER A 211 -5.78 4.35 13.91
CA SER A 211 -4.67 3.78 13.16
C SER A 211 -4.92 3.84 11.65
N CYS A 212 -4.10 4.63 10.96
CA CYS A 212 -4.12 4.75 9.51
C CYS A 212 -3.89 3.41 8.80
N VAL A 213 -3.08 2.54 9.42
CA VAL A 213 -2.81 1.17 8.92
C VAL A 213 -4.09 0.35 8.99
N GLN A 214 -4.75 0.28 10.16
CA GLN A 214 -5.97 -0.50 10.36
C GLN A 214 -7.07 -0.03 9.41
N ASP A 215 -7.32 1.27 9.36
CA ASP A 215 -8.42 1.84 8.59
C ASP A 215 -8.21 1.69 7.08
N SER A 216 -6.97 1.75 6.61
CA SER A 216 -6.62 1.43 5.22
C SER A 216 -6.92 -0.04 4.88
N HIS A 217 -6.62 -0.97 5.78
CA HIS A 217 -6.91 -2.40 5.61
C HIS A 217 -8.42 -2.68 5.69
N CYS A 218 -9.14 -2.04 6.62
CA CYS A 218 -10.60 -2.12 6.69
C CYS A 218 -11.26 -1.67 5.38
N ALA A 219 -10.78 -0.57 4.79
CA ALA A 219 -11.27 -0.09 3.50
C ALA A 219 -11.00 -1.08 2.36
N LEU A 220 -9.78 -1.62 2.26
CA LEU A 220 -9.44 -2.66 1.29
C LEU A 220 -10.41 -3.84 1.43
N TYR A 221 -10.61 -4.30 2.66
CA TYR A 221 -11.41 -5.48 2.90
C TYR A 221 -12.90 -5.24 2.64
N ALA A 222 -13.47 -4.12 3.07
CA ALA A 222 -14.84 -3.75 2.72
C ALA A 222 -15.06 -3.72 1.19
N GLY A 223 -14.03 -3.37 0.43
CA GLY A 223 -14.09 -3.41 -1.03
C GLY A 223 -14.15 -4.85 -1.58
N LEU A 224 -13.34 -5.75 -1.02
CA LEU A 224 -13.32 -7.18 -1.40
C LEU A 224 -14.58 -7.92 -0.93
N ASP A 225 -15.03 -7.70 0.30
CA ASP A 225 -16.22 -8.33 0.88
C ASP A 225 -17.49 -7.88 0.14
N ARG A 226 -17.65 -6.59 -0.18
CA ARG A 226 -18.78 -6.14 -1.01
C ARG A 226 -18.76 -6.78 -2.38
N LEU A 227 -17.59 -6.90 -2.99
CA LEU A 227 -17.48 -7.57 -4.28
C LEU A 227 -17.85 -9.06 -4.19
N ALA A 228 -17.38 -9.75 -3.14
CA ALA A 228 -17.72 -11.13 -2.89
C ALA A 228 -19.23 -11.30 -2.58
N GLY A 229 -19.76 -10.53 -1.64
CA GLY A 229 -21.13 -10.62 -1.14
C GLY A 229 -22.20 -10.19 -2.13
N ASP A 230 -22.01 -9.08 -2.85
CA ASP A 230 -23.02 -8.51 -3.75
C ASP A 230 -23.16 -9.29 -5.06
N PHE A 231 -22.12 -10.05 -5.45
CA PHE A 231 -22.09 -10.75 -6.74
C PHE A 231 -22.18 -12.27 -6.61
N SER A 232 -21.47 -12.90 -5.67
CA SER A 232 -21.41 -14.37 -5.60
C SER A 232 -22.76 -15.04 -5.33
N LYS A 233 -23.72 -14.31 -4.73
CA LYS A 233 -25.05 -14.82 -4.36
C LYS A 233 -26.09 -14.73 -5.49
N LYS A 234 -25.76 -14.07 -6.59
CA LYS A 234 -26.72 -13.86 -7.70
C LYS A 234 -26.82 -15.12 -8.58
N PRO A 235 -28.02 -15.60 -8.94
CA PRO A 235 -28.20 -16.82 -9.74
C PRO A 235 -27.40 -16.82 -11.05
N GLU A 236 -27.32 -15.67 -11.74
CA GLU A 236 -26.55 -15.52 -12.97
C GLU A 236 -25.05 -15.70 -12.75
N THR A 237 -24.54 -15.27 -11.59
CA THR A 237 -23.11 -15.43 -11.24
C THR A 237 -22.83 -16.88 -10.88
N ILE A 238 -23.73 -17.55 -10.15
CA ILE A 238 -23.61 -18.97 -9.81
C ILE A 238 -23.59 -19.82 -11.09
N ALA A 239 -24.50 -19.55 -12.03
CA ALA A 239 -24.52 -20.24 -13.32
C ALA A 239 -23.22 -20.00 -14.10
N TRP A 240 -22.75 -18.75 -14.17
CA TRP A 240 -21.48 -18.41 -14.81
C TRP A 240 -20.28 -19.10 -14.15
N LEU A 241 -20.23 -19.21 -12.82
CA LEU A 241 -19.15 -19.90 -12.09
C LEU A 241 -19.08 -21.41 -12.36
N LYS A 242 -20.18 -22.02 -12.82
CA LYS A 242 -20.23 -23.43 -13.24
C LYS A 242 -19.68 -23.65 -14.65
N THR A 243 -19.54 -22.60 -15.46
CA THR A 243 -18.99 -22.70 -16.83
C THR A 243 -17.52 -23.11 -16.86
N GLY A 244 -16.77 -22.87 -15.78
CA GLY A 244 -15.37 -23.25 -15.67
C GLY A 244 -14.40 -22.46 -16.57
N THR A 245 -14.86 -21.35 -17.18
CA THR A 245 -13.98 -20.45 -17.95
C THR A 245 -12.84 -19.89 -17.10
N ASP A 246 -11.74 -19.48 -17.72
CA ASP A 246 -10.58 -18.90 -17.03
C ASP A 246 -10.97 -17.73 -16.11
N ASP A 247 -11.87 -16.85 -16.56
CA ASP A 247 -12.38 -15.75 -15.75
C ASP A 247 -13.24 -16.24 -14.57
N ALA A 248 -14.00 -17.32 -14.73
CA ALA A 248 -14.75 -17.93 -13.64
C ALA A 248 -13.83 -18.57 -12.59
N VAL A 249 -12.74 -19.21 -13.01
CA VAL A 249 -11.71 -19.74 -12.12
C VAL A 249 -11.01 -18.60 -11.38
N ARG A 250 -10.60 -17.55 -12.10
CA ARG A 250 -9.97 -16.35 -11.53
C ARG A 250 -10.87 -15.64 -10.53
N PHE A 251 -12.19 -15.62 -10.77
CA PHE A 251 -13.14 -15.07 -9.80
C PHE A 251 -13.24 -15.92 -8.54
N LYS A 252 -13.18 -17.25 -8.63
CA LYS A 252 -13.09 -18.11 -7.42
C LYS A 252 -11.81 -17.81 -6.62
N GLN A 253 -10.69 -17.62 -7.31
CA GLN A 253 -9.43 -17.20 -6.69
C GLN A 253 -9.54 -15.82 -6.03
N LEU A 254 -10.31 -14.89 -6.59
CA LEU A 254 -10.60 -13.60 -5.94
C LEU A 254 -11.36 -13.77 -4.62
N LEU A 255 -12.33 -14.68 -4.57
CA LEU A 255 -13.06 -15.01 -3.34
C LEU A 255 -12.17 -15.70 -2.30
N GLU A 256 -11.20 -16.50 -2.72
CA GLU A 256 -10.17 -17.07 -1.84
C GLU A 256 -9.22 -15.99 -1.32
N LEU A 257 -8.73 -15.11 -2.20
CA LEU A 257 -7.88 -13.99 -1.83
C LEU A 257 -8.56 -13.09 -0.78
N ALA A 258 -9.84 -12.78 -0.97
CA ALA A 258 -10.62 -12.01 0.00
C ALA A 258 -10.67 -12.70 1.38
N ARG A 259 -10.89 -14.02 1.41
CA ARG A 259 -10.90 -14.82 2.65
C ARG A 259 -9.54 -14.91 3.31
N ASP A 260 -8.46 -15.05 2.54
CA ASP A 260 -7.10 -15.11 3.07
C ASP A 260 -6.69 -13.79 3.72
N ILE A 261 -7.05 -12.66 3.08
CA ILE A 261 -6.83 -11.32 3.62
C ILE A 261 -7.64 -11.13 4.91
N GLU A 262 -8.92 -11.54 4.95
CA GLU A 262 -9.75 -11.50 6.17
C GLU A 262 -9.14 -12.34 7.31
N ASN A 263 -8.72 -13.58 7.02
CA ASN A 263 -8.14 -14.50 8.01
C ASN A 263 -6.80 -14.02 8.54
N SER A 264 -5.97 -13.43 7.68
CA SER A 264 -4.69 -12.86 8.10
C SER A 264 -4.92 -11.73 9.11
N ILE A 265 -5.80 -10.80 8.76
CA ILE A 265 -6.05 -9.60 9.55
C ILE A 265 -6.67 -9.94 10.91
N THR A 266 -7.60 -10.91 10.97
CA THR A 266 -8.20 -11.37 12.25
C THR A 266 -7.19 -12.07 13.16
N ARG A 267 -6.24 -12.83 12.59
CA ARG A 267 -5.20 -13.54 13.35
C ARG A 267 -4.06 -12.64 13.81
N PHE A 268 -3.70 -11.61 13.05
CA PHE A 268 -2.66 -10.64 13.40
C PHE A 268 -3.20 -9.41 14.15
N GLY A 269 -4.50 -9.38 14.48
CA GLY A 269 -5.13 -8.24 15.14
C GLY A 269 -5.15 -6.97 14.29
N ILE A 270 -5.02 -7.08 12.96
CA ILE A 270 -4.78 -5.97 12.02
C ILE A 270 -6.03 -5.10 11.79
N ALA A 271 -7.20 -5.67 11.95
CA ALA A 271 -8.46 -4.96 12.01
C ALA A 271 -9.21 -5.48 13.22
N GLN A 272 -9.86 -4.58 13.93
CA GLN A 272 -10.81 -4.98 14.96
C GLN A 272 -11.76 -6.04 14.35
N GLY A 273 -12.06 -7.12 15.06
CA GLY A 273 -12.97 -8.18 14.59
C GLY A 273 -14.40 -7.70 14.25
N ASN A 274 -14.67 -6.41 14.45
CA ASN A 274 -15.90 -5.69 14.12
C ASN A 274 -15.78 -4.84 12.82
N TRP A 275 -14.76 -5.01 11.97
CA TRP A 275 -14.56 -4.17 10.77
C TRP A 275 -15.82 -4.02 9.90
N ARG A 276 -16.73 -5.02 9.85
CA ARG A 276 -18.06 -4.93 9.20
C ARG A 276 -18.88 -3.80 9.81
N LYS A 277 -19.00 -3.78 11.14
CA LYS A 277 -19.68 -2.71 11.90
C LYS A 277 -19.01 -1.35 11.69
N PHE A 278 -17.68 -1.32 11.59
CA PHE A 278 -16.95 -0.08 11.28
C PHE A 278 -17.21 0.40 9.85
N ALA A 279 -17.24 -0.49 8.87
CA ALA A 279 -17.53 -0.16 7.48
C ALA A 279 -19.00 0.27 7.26
N GLU A 280 -19.92 -0.21 8.09
CA GLU A 280 -21.34 0.14 8.09
C GLU A 280 -21.64 1.42 8.89
N SER A 281 -20.97 1.63 10.03
CA SER A 281 -21.14 2.79 10.92
C SER A 281 -19.79 3.33 11.42
N PRO A 282 -19.00 3.96 10.55
CA PRO A 282 -17.66 4.43 10.89
C PRO A 282 -17.63 5.55 11.94
N PHE A 283 -18.75 6.26 12.12
CA PHE A 283 -18.92 7.31 13.13
C PHE A 283 -19.32 6.74 14.50
N GLY A 284 -20.14 5.68 14.54
CA GLY A 284 -20.68 5.12 15.78
C GLY A 284 -19.67 4.35 16.62
N THR A 285 -18.59 3.85 16.01
CA THR A 285 -17.56 3.04 16.65
C THR A 285 -16.39 3.85 17.24
N ARG A 286 -16.34 5.18 17.01
CA ARG A 286 -15.28 6.06 17.54
C ARG A 286 -15.51 6.49 19.00
N ASN A 287 -16.57 5.99 19.64
CA ASN A 287 -16.84 6.18 21.06
C ASN A 287 -16.80 4.83 21.82
N PRO A 288 -15.63 4.16 21.92
CA PRO A 288 -15.53 2.90 22.64
C PRO A 288 -15.62 3.13 24.16
N ASP A 289 -16.36 2.25 24.85
CA ASP A 289 -16.35 2.20 26.33
C ASP A 289 -14.92 1.99 26.87
N LYS A 290 -14.65 2.45 28.10
CA LYS A 290 -13.29 2.45 28.71
C LYS A 290 -12.57 1.09 28.67
N VAL A 291 -13.31 -0.02 28.77
CA VAL A 291 -12.79 -1.39 28.70
C VAL A 291 -12.43 -1.78 27.25
N ALA A 292 -13.27 -1.41 26.28
CA ALA A 292 -12.98 -1.61 24.86
C ALA A 292 -11.80 -0.74 24.40
N ALA A 293 -11.66 0.48 24.93
CA ALA A 293 -10.53 1.36 24.67
C ALA A 293 -9.19 0.75 25.14
N LEU A 294 -9.16 0.10 26.32
CA LEU A 294 -7.96 -0.56 26.85
C LEU A 294 -7.56 -1.80 26.01
N ILE A 295 -8.54 -2.63 25.64
CA ILE A 295 -8.32 -3.79 24.75
C ILE A 295 -7.87 -3.33 23.36
N ASN A 296 -8.50 -2.30 22.80
CA ASN A 296 -8.12 -1.70 21.53
C ASN A 296 -6.71 -1.09 21.58
N THR A 297 -6.24 -0.59 22.73
CA THR A 297 -4.88 -0.07 22.91
C THR A 297 -3.82 -1.18 22.94
N MET A 298 -4.16 -2.37 23.45
CA MET A 298 -3.24 -3.53 23.40
C MET A 298 -3.18 -4.17 22.01
N ILE A 299 -4.33 -4.26 21.32
CA ILE A 299 -4.39 -4.70 19.92
C ILE A 299 -3.71 -3.66 19.01
N SER A 300 -3.85 -2.36 19.31
CA SER A 300 -3.23 -1.26 18.56
C SER A 300 -1.71 -1.42 18.48
N LEU A 301 -1.04 -1.90 19.54
CA LEU A 301 0.41 -2.13 19.52
C LEU A 301 0.84 -3.09 18.40
N GLN A 302 0.09 -4.14 18.09
CA GLN A 302 0.39 -5.03 16.95
C GLN A 302 0.02 -4.41 15.58
N THR A 303 -0.85 -3.41 15.59
CA THR A 303 -1.37 -2.69 14.43
C THR A 303 -0.76 -1.31 14.16
N MET A 304 0.08 -0.86 15.08
CA MET A 304 0.82 0.40 15.01
C MET A 304 2.14 0.25 14.25
N PHE A 305 2.46 -0.96 13.75
CA PHE A 305 3.66 -1.21 12.95
C PHE A 305 3.32 -1.38 11.46
N PRO A 306 3.27 -0.28 10.69
CA PRO A 306 3.12 -0.24 9.24
C PRO A 306 3.90 -1.32 8.48
N ARG A 307 5.11 -1.64 8.97
CA ARG A 307 5.98 -2.62 8.32
C ARG A 307 5.49 -4.05 8.42
N ALA A 308 4.92 -4.45 9.55
CA ALA A 308 4.41 -5.82 9.69
C ALA A 308 3.28 -6.09 8.69
N ALA A 309 2.35 -5.14 8.52
CA ALA A 309 1.26 -5.25 7.56
C ALA A 309 1.77 -5.30 6.11
N HIS A 310 2.73 -4.42 5.77
CA HIS A 310 3.40 -4.43 4.48
C HIS A 310 4.11 -5.76 4.18
N ASP A 311 4.98 -6.23 5.08
CA ASP A 311 5.79 -7.44 4.90
C ASP A 311 4.88 -8.69 4.81
N HIS A 312 3.74 -8.68 5.50
CA HIS A 312 2.73 -9.73 5.39
C HIS A 312 2.08 -9.75 3.99
N LEU A 313 1.58 -8.62 3.49
CA LEU A 313 0.96 -8.53 2.17
C LEU A 313 1.95 -8.93 1.06
N LEU A 314 3.22 -8.51 1.19
CA LEU A 314 4.26 -8.90 0.23
C LEU A 314 4.57 -10.39 0.33
N SER A 315 4.60 -10.95 1.55
CA SER A 315 4.80 -12.40 1.74
C SER A 315 3.66 -13.20 1.11
N MET A 316 2.41 -12.75 1.25
CA MET A 316 1.24 -13.36 0.61
C MET A 316 1.33 -13.26 -0.92
N ALA A 317 1.71 -12.10 -1.46
CA ALA A 317 1.93 -11.92 -2.90
C ALA A 317 3.03 -12.86 -3.43
N ALA A 318 4.16 -12.99 -2.72
CA ALA A 318 5.23 -13.91 -3.06
C ALA A 318 4.79 -15.39 -2.99
N GLN A 319 3.94 -15.77 -2.02
CA GLN A 319 3.38 -17.12 -1.94
C GLN A 319 2.48 -17.44 -3.14
N ARG A 320 1.68 -16.46 -3.56
CA ARG A 320 0.79 -16.52 -4.73
C ARG A 320 1.50 -16.24 -6.06
N GLN A 321 2.81 -16.01 -6.02
CA GLN A 321 3.67 -15.78 -7.20
C GLN A 321 3.27 -14.55 -8.03
N TYR A 322 2.64 -13.56 -7.39
CA TYR A 322 2.29 -12.32 -8.07
C TYR A 322 3.56 -11.52 -8.41
N PRO A 323 3.68 -10.99 -9.65
CA PRO A 323 4.73 -10.04 -9.97
C PRO A 323 4.69 -8.81 -9.06
N MET A 324 5.86 -8.39 -8.58
CA MET A 324 6.00 -7.22 -7.72
C MET A 324 7.03 -6.25 -8.28
N TRP A 325 6.72 -4.97 -8.24
CA TRP A 325 7.65 -3.90 -8.57
C TRP A 325 7.80 -2.95 -7.39
N THR A 326 8.95 -2.95 -6.74
CA THR A 326 9.22 -2.07 -5.59
C THR A 326 10.12 -0.92 -6.00
N ILE A 327 9.69 0.30 -5.71
CA ILE A 327 10.46 1.54 -5.85
C ILE A 327 10.87 1.97 -4.44
N LEU A 328 12.13 1.72 -4.09
CA LEU A 328 12.73 2.25 -2.87
C LEU A 328 13.40 3.58 -3.19
N THR A 329 13.02 4.62 -2.47
CA THR A 329 13.69 5.93 -2.48
C THR A 329 14.17 6.24 -1.08
N CYS A 330 15.34 6.82 -0.94
CA CYS A 330 15.88 7.16 0.37
C CYS A 330 16.69 8.45 0.27
N GLN A 331 16.05 9.54 0.69
CA GLN A 331 16.63 10.88 0.71
C GLN A 331 17.22 11.28 -0.64
N ILE A 332 16.38 11.21 -1.67
CA ILE A 332 16.73 11.59 -3.04
C ILE A 332 16.29 13.03 -3.29
N GLY A 333 17.09 13.80 -4.02
CA GLY A 333 16.87 15.24 -4.26
C GLY A 333 17.91 16.17 -3.63
N GLY A 334 18.99 15.61 -3.08
CA GLY A 334 20.13 16.34 -2.52
C GLY A 334 20.65 15.64 -1.27
N VAL A 335 21.89 15.96 -0.86
CA VAL A 335 22.40 15.52 0.43
C VAL A 335 21.91 16.50 1.49
N LEU A 336 21.10 16.02 2.43
CA LEU A 336 20.77 16.75 3.64
C LEU A 336 21.73 16.28 4.74
N PRO A 337 22.77 17.06 5.09
CA PRO A 337 23.72 16.64 6.11
C PRO A 337 23.01 16.33 7.42
N LYS A 338 23.55 15.38 8.19
CA LYS A 338 23.06 14.98 9.52
C LYS A 338 21.71 14.24 9.55
N LEU A 339 21.06 13.99 8.41
CA LEU A 339 19.86 13.15 8.37
C LEU A 339 20.20 11.70 8.06
N ILE A 340 19.99 10.81 9.03
CA ILE A 340 20.25 9.38 8.90
C ILE A 340 18.92 8.66 8.63
N PRO A 341 18.75 7.97 7.49
CA PRO A 341 17.51 7.29 7.18
C PRO A 341 17.32 6.07 8.10
N GLN A 342 16.08 5.85 8.53
CA GLN A 342 15.71 4.76 9.42
C GLN A 342 14.59 3.93 8.79
N LYS A 343 14.80 2.62 8.64
CA LYS A 343 13.76 1.71 8.16
C LYS A 343 12.67 1.56 9.23
N PRO A 344 11.39 1.43 8.86
CA PRO A 344 10.33 1.26 9.85
C PRO A 344 10.53 -0.07 10.60
N THR A 345 10.13 -0.12 11.88
CA THR A 345 10.26 -1.35 12.67
C THR A 345 9.14 -2.34 12.35
N SER A 346 9.48 -3.61 12.20
CA SER A 346 8.52 -4.72 12.22
C SER A 346 8.69 -5.47 13.54
N VAL A 347 7.61 -5.62 14.30
CA VAL A 347 7.63 -6.31 15.60
C VAL A 347 7.19 -7.78 15.45
N LEU A 348 6.73 -8.16 14.25
CA LEU A 348 6.37 -9.52 13.90
C LEU A 348 7.45 -10.15 13.01
N ARG A 349 8.46 -10.76 13.65
CA ARG A 349 9.24 -11.96 13.22
C ARG A 349 10.54 -12.04 14.02
N LYS A 350 10.60 -13.00 14.96
CA LYS A 350 11.78 -13.87 15.10
C LYS A 350 11.63 -15.00 14.11
#